data_AF-G5LQH6-F1
#
_entry.id   AF-G5LQH6-F1
#
_cell.length_a   1.000
_cell.length_b   1.000
_cell.length_c   1.000
_cell.angle_alpha   90.00
_cell.angle_beta   90.00
_cell.angle_gamma   90.00
#
_symmetry.space_group_name_H-M   'P 1'
#
loop_
_entity.id
_entity.type
_entity.pdbx_description
1 polymer ?
#
loop_
_entity_poly.entity_id
_entity_poly.type
_entity_poly.pdbx_seq_one_letter_code
_entity_poly.pdbx_strand_id
1 'polypeptide(L)'
;MRYLNPQTGVADKCNFCADTRLAAGQSPACVSVCPTDALKFGRLDESEIQRWVGQKEVYRQQEARSGAVSLYRRKEVHQEGKA
;
A
#
# COMPACT_ATOMS: atom_id res chain seq x y z
N MET A 1 4.90 -2.07 10.64
CA MET A 1 6.32 -2.47 10.78
C MET A 1 7.13 -1.19 10.92
N ARG A 2 7.88 -1.07 12.01
CA ARG A 2 8.91 -0.04 12.19
C ARG A 2 10.24 -0.77 12.27
N TYR A 3 11.22 -0.37 11.48
CA TYR A 3 12.58 -0.89 11.53
C TYR A 3 13.43 0.14 12.25
N LEU A 4 14.18 -0.25 13.28
CA LEU A 4 15.13 0.65 13.94
C LEU A 4 16.50 0.44 13.29
N ASN A 5 17.00 1.44 12.59
CA ASN A 5 18.30 1.39 11.98
C ASN A 5 19.39 1.43 13.07
N PRO A 6 20.19 0.38 13.24
CA PRO A 6 21.16 0.30 14.34
C PRO A 6 22.35 1.25 14.18
N GLN A 7 22.61 1.76 12.97
CA GLN A 7 23.71 2.69 12.71
C GLN A 7 23.31 4.15 12.96
N THR A 8 22.11 4.54 12.52
CA THR A 8 21.64 5.93 12.64
C THR A 8 20.79 6.16 13.88
N GLY A 9 20.27 5.10 14.50
CA GLY A 9 19.31 5.19 15.60
C GLY A 9 17.90 5.65 15.17
N VAL A 10 17.66 5.78 13.85
CA VAL A 10 16.40 6.30 13.30
C VAL A 10 15.41 5.16 13.04
N ALA A 11 14.14 5.43 13.34
CA ALA A 11 13.04 4.52 13.04
C ALA A 11 12.53 4.70 11.61
N ASP A 12 12.71 3.69 10.78
CA ASP A 12 12.19 3.62 9.42
C ASP A 12 10.83 2.93 9.38
N LYS A 13 10.01 3.31 8.39
CA LYS A 13 8.76 2.64 8.07
C LYS A 13 8.52 2.70 6.55
N CYS A 14 7.50 1.99 6.09
CA CYS A 14 7.00 2.21 4.74
C CYS A 14 6.67 3.70 4.51
N ASN A 15 7.28 4.25 3.47
CA ASN A 15 7.07 5.61 2.96
C ASN A 15 6.50 5.58 1.52
N PHE A 16 5.97 4.44 1.07
CA PHE A 16 5.51 4.24 -0.31
C PHE A 16 6.60 4.46 -1.38
N CYS A 17 7.86 4.19 -1.03
CA CYS A 17 9.01 4.46 -1.89
C CYS A 17 9.13 5.95 -2.28
N ALA A 18 8.63 6.87 -1.44
CA ALA A 18 8.64 8.32 -1.68
C ALA A 18 10.02 8.82 -2.10
N ASP A 19 11.05 8.50 -1.32
CA ASP A 19 12.41 9.02 -1.52
C ASP A 19 13.23 8.23 -2.56
N THR A 20 12.65 7.21 -3.19
CA THR A 20 13.36 6.32 -4.14
C THR A 20 12.60 6.19 -5.46
N ARG A 21 11.80 5.13 -5.63
CA ARG A 21 11.13 4.80 -6.89
C ARG A 21 10.10 5.86 -7.28
N LEU A 22 9.32 6.34 -6.32
CA LEU A 22 8.28 7.32 -6.60
C LEU A 22 8.87 8.67 -7.01
N ALA A 23 9.98 9.10 -6.38
CA ALA A 23 10.74 10.28 -6.80
C ALA A 23 11.26 10.19 -8.24
N ALA A 24 11.54 8.98 -8.73
CA ALA A 24 11.93 8.72 -10.11
C ALA A 24 10.73 8.50 -11.06
N GLY A 25 9.49 8.74 -10.60
CA GLY A 25 8.28 8.52 -11.39
C GLY A 25 7.93 7.04 -11.61
N GLN A 26 8.53 6.13 -10.86
CA GLN A 26 8.29 4.69 -10.94
C GLN A 26 7.28 4.25 -9.88
N SER A 27 6.56 3.15 -10.15
CA SER A 27 5.69 2.51 -9.17
C SER A 27 6.48 1.99 -7.95
N PRO A 28 5.87 1.97 -6.76
CA PRO A 28 6.50 1.42 -5.55
C PRO A 28 6.96 -0.03 -5.75
N ALA A 29 8.07 -0.40 -5.10
CA ALA A 29 8.71 -1.69 -5.31
C ALA A 29 7.77 -2.87 -5.04
N CYS A 30 7.02 -2.81 -3.94
CA CYS A 30 6.07 -3.87 -3.56
C CYS A 30 4.92 -4.02 -4.55
N VAL A 31 4.50 -2.95 -5.22
CA VAL A 31 3.47 -2.96 -6.26
C VAL A 31 4.04 -3.59 -7.53
N SER A 32 5.23 -3.16 -7.96
CA SER A 32 5.86 -3.65 -9.19
C SER A 32 6.27 -5.13 -9.14
N VAL A 33 6.61 -5.65 -7.96
CA VAL A 33 7.10 -7.04 -7.82
C VAL A 33 5.98 -8.05 -7.56
N CYS A 34 4.75 -7.60 -7.29
CA CYS A 34 3.68 -8.50 -6.88
C CYS A 34 3.24 -9.37 -8.07
N PRO A 35 3.43 -10.70 -8.03
CA PRO A 35 3.12 -11.57 -9.16
C PRO A 35 1.61 -11.76 -9.39
N THR A 36 0.79 -11.43 -8.39
CA THR A 36 -0.67 -11.62 -8.40
C THR A 36 -1.43 -10.30 -8.48
N ASP A 37 -0.74 -9.18 -8.69
CA ASP A 37 -1.33 -7.84 -8.74
C ASP A 37 -2.21 -7.51 -7.52
N ALA A 38 -1.83 -8.03 -6.34
CA ALA A 38 -2.59 -7.85 -5.11
C ALA A 38 -2.57 -6.40 -4.58
N LEU A 39 -1.56 -5.61 -4.99
CA LEU A 39 -1.36 -4.24 -4.56
C LEU A 39 -1.60 -3.28 -5.72
N LYS A 40 -2.43 -2.27 -5.50
CA LYS A 40 -2.61 -1.13 -6.42
C LYS A 40 -2.23 0.17 -5.71
N PHE A 41 -1.51 1.04 -6.40
CA PHE A 41 -1.06 2.33 -5.88
C PHE A 41 -1.39 3.44 -6.87
N GLY A 42 -1.84 4.58 -6.34
CA GLY A 42 -2.24 5.75 -7.10
C GLY A 42 -2.88 6.79 -6.19
N ARG A 43 -3.30 7.91 -6.77
CA ARG A 43 -4.01 8.96 -6.03
C ARG A 43 -5.45 8.55 -5.78
N LEU A 44 -6.00 8.97 -4.64
CA LEU A 44 -7.36 8.58 -4.28
C LEU A 44 -8.40 9.14 -5.25
N ASP A 45 -8.17 10.31 -5.85
CA ASP A 45 -9.06 10.97 -6.82
C ASP A 45 -8.93 10.43 -8.26
N GLU A 46 -7.97 9.55 -8.53
CA GLU A 46 -7.87 8.88 -9.83
C GLU A 46 -9.03 7.89 -10.03
N SER A 47 -9.67 7.95 -11.21
CA SER A 47 -10.82 7.12 -11.54
C SER A 47 -10.52 5.61 -11.45
N GLU A 48 -9.30 5.20 -11.79
CA GLU A 48 -8.85 3.82 -11.68
C GLU A 48 -8.82 3.34 -10.21
N ILE A 49 -8.30 4.16 -9.31
CA ILE A 49 -8.21 3.84 -7.88
C ILE A 49 -9.61 3.83 -7.26
N GLN A 50 -10.44 4.83 -7.56
CA GLN A 50 -11.84 4.86 -7.13
C GLN A 50 -12.59 3.61 -7.56
N ARG A 51 -12.43 3.19 -8.83
CA ARG A 51 -13.03 1.96 -9.34
C ARG A 51 -12.50 0.72 -8.60
N TRP A 52 -11.19 0.61 -8.39
CA TRP A 52 -10.61 -0.54 -7.69
C TRP A 52 -11.09 -0.68 -6.24
N VAL A 53 -11.24 0.45 -5.54
CA VAL A 53 -11.75 0.52 -4.17
C VAL A 53 -13.24 0.21 -4.12
N GLY A 54 -14.04 0.72 -5.08
CA GLY A 54 -15.50 0.50 -5.13
C GLY A 54 -15.94 -0.88 -5.63
N GLN A 55 -15.05 -1.65 -6.26
CA GLN A 55 -15.38 -2.96 -6.83
C GLN A 55 -15.72 -4.06 -5.81
N LYS A 56 -15.17 -3.97 -4.59
CA LYS A 56 -15.24 -5.05 -3.58
C LYS A 56 -15.38 -4.45 -2.19
N GLU A 57 -15.79 -5.27 -1.24
CA GLU A 57 -15.84 -4.84 0.15
C GLU A 57 -14.43 -4.59 0.69
N VAL A 58 -14.18 -3.34 1.07
CA VAL A 58 -12.91 -2.87 1.62
C VAL A 58 -13.08 -2.42 3.07
N TYR A 59 -12.01 -2.57 3.85
CA TYR A 59 -11.90 -1.99 5.17
C TYR A 59 -10.62 -1.17 5.29
N ARG A 60 -10.64 -0.21 6.20
CA ARG A 60 -9.48 0.55 6.64
C ARG A 60 -9.25 0.24 8.12
N GLN A 61 -8.06 -0.24 8.45
CA GLN A 61 -7.69 -0.38 9.86
C GLN A 61 -7.32 0.99 10.38
N GLN A 62 -8.18 1.54 11.23
CA GLN A 62 -8.01 2.84 11.87
C GLN A 62 -7.90 2.60 13.37
N GLU A 63 -6.81 3.09 13.97
CA GLU A 63 -6.63 3.06 15.41
C GLU A 63 -7.16 4.36 16.02
N ALA A 64 -7.59 4.32 17.29
CA ALA A 64 -8.22 5.47 17.95
C ALA A 64 -7.34 6.74 18.00
N ARG A 65 -6.01 6.57 17.98
CA ARG A 65 -5.02 7.66 18.03
C ARG A 65 -4.20 7.82 16.75
N SER A 66 -4.64 7.24 15.62
CA SER A 66 -3.98 7.44 14.33
C SER A 66 -4.62 8.56 13.53
N GLY A 67 -3.84 9.23 12.68
CA GLY A 67 -4.37 10.10 11.63
C GLY A 67 -5.16 9.30 10.58
N ALA A 68 -5.73 10.00 9.60
CA ALA A 68 -6.48 9.36 8.52
C ALA A 68 -5.62 8.35 7.74
N VAL A 69 -6.03 7.09 7.71
CA VAL A 69 -5.31 6.03 7.01
C VAL A 69 -5.70 6.01 5.52
N SER A 70 -4.68 6.03 4.66
CA SER A 70 -4.81 5.99 3.19
C SER A 70 -4.64 4.58 2.59
N LEU A 71 -4.65 3.53 3.42
CA LEU A 71 -4.50 2.14 3.00
C LEU A 71 -5.85 1.44 3.05
N TYR A 72 -6.32 0.96 1.90
CA TYR A 72 -7.57 0.22 1.74
C TYR A 72 -7.24 -1.27 1.57
N ARG A 73 -7.92 -2.14 2.31
CA ARG A 73 -7.72 -3.59 2.25
C ARG A 73 -9.01 -4.29 1.85
N ARG A 74 -8.94 -5.20 0.89
CA ARG A 74 -10.07 -6.08 0.56
C ARG A 74 -10.24 -7.12 1.66
N LYS A 75 -11.48 -7.47 2.00
CA LYS A 75 -11.80 -8.49 3.02
C LYS A 75 -11.60 -9.93 2.54
N GLU A 76 -11.43 -10.12 1.24
CA GLU A 76 -11.29 -11.46 0.66
C GLU A 76 -10.00 -12.13 1.13
N VAL A 77 -10.12 -13.38 1.58
CA VAL A 77 -8.98 -14.26 1.82
C VAL A 77 -8.39 -14.66 0.47
N HIS A 78 -7.06 -14.65 0.37
CA HIS A 78 -6.33 -15.07 -0.83
C HIS A 78 -6.87 -16.43 -1.31
N GLN A 79 -7.54 -16.46 -2.45
CA GLN A 79 -7.92 -17.71 -3.09
C GLN A 79 -6.68 -18.24 -3.81
N GLU A 80 -5.95 -19.16 -3.18
CA GLU A 80 -4.92 -19.93 -3.86
C GLU A 80 -5.60 -20.75 -4.98
N GLY A 81 -5.21 -20.53 -6.24
CA GLY A 81 -5.62 -21.39 -7.36
C GLY A 81 -6.48 -20.79 -8.47
N LYS A 82 -6.20 -19.55 -8.91
CA LYS A 82 -6.59 -19.14 -10.28
C LYS A 82 -5.35 -18.70 -11.05
N ALA A 83 -4.75 -19.67 -11.73
CA ALA A 83 -3.95 -19.47 -12.93
C ALA A 83 -4.89 -19.26 -14.13
#